data_AF-A0A5N7MFY3-F1
#
_entry.id   AF-A0A5N7MFY3-F1
#
_cell.length_a   1.000
_cell.length_b   1.000
_cell.length_c   1.000
_cell.angle_alpha   90.00
_cell.angle_beta   90.00
_cell.angle_gamma   90.00
#
_symmetry.space_group_name_H-M   'P 1'
#
loop_
_entity.id
_entity.type
_entity.pdbx_description
1 polymer ?
#
loop_
_entity_poly.entity_id
_entity_poly.type
_entity_poly.pdbx_seq_one_letter_code
_entity_poly.pdbx_strand_id
1 'polypeptide(L)'
;MLDQKLFQNLEEELLRPETRSSRERTDALLADDFVEFGASGRVYDKALMLAALAEEQANPPPIEREITDFTVRSLAGDLVPVTYRVTRRRKDTPGEARFLRSSIWRHEAVGWRMTLHQGTPLPGDNVSRDQFRRTVIVGNGGSGKSWLAQRLAKILGVEAVDLDMIHWEPGCDTARRDQNAAGAMVREAAAADAWVIEGVYGCLAQEALCR
;
A
#
# COMPACT_ATOMS: atom_id res chain seq x y z
N MET A 1 11.05 17.91 -23.80
CA MET A 1 11.60 16.80 -22.99
C MET A 1 11.04 16.97 -21.59
N LEU A 2 10.48 15.93 -20.97
CA LEU A 2 10.00 16.05 -19.58
C LEU A 2 11.19 16.37 -18.67
N ASP A 3 11.06 17.38 -17.84
CA ASP A 3 12.13 17.79 -16.93
C ASP A 3 12.16 16.87 -15.71
N GLN A 4 13.04 15.88 -15.76
CA GLN A 4 13.26 14.97 -14.64
C GLN A 4 13.63 15.71 -13.35
N LYS A 5 14.38 16.81 -13.46
CA LYS A 5 14.84 17.57 -12.30
C LYS A 5 13.69 18.33 -11.65
N LEU A 6 12.75 18.85 -12.44
CA LEU A 6 11.52 19.46 -11.92
C LEU A 6 10.74 18.49 -11.01
N PHE A 7 10.41 17.30 -11.51
CA PHE A 7 9.63 16.34 -10.72
C PHE A 7 10.40 15.80 -9.53
N GLN A 8 11.70 15.58 -9.66
CA GLN A 8 12.54 15.21 -8.53
C GLN A 8 12.52 16.30 -7.45
N ASN A 9 12.60 17.58 -7.82
CA ASN A 9 12.54 18.68 -6.87
C ASN A 9 11.18 18.76 -6.16
N LEU A 10 10.07 18.52 -6.87
CA LEU A 10 8.73 18.49 -6.27
C LEU A 10 8.57 17.35 -5.26
N GLU A 11 9.10 16.16 -5.58
CA GLU A 11 9.13 15.01 -4.67
C GLU A 11 10.02 15.26 -3.44
N GLU A 12 11.21 15.84 -3.65
CA GLU A 12 12.10 16.26 -2.57
C GLU A 12 11.46 17.33 -1.69
N GLU A 13 10.73 18.28 -2.28
CA GLU A 13 10.05 19.35 -1.57
C GLU A 13 9.01 18.81 -0.58
N LEU A 14 8.21 17.82 -0.97
CA LEU A 14 7.25 17.15 -0.06
C LEU A 14 7.91 16.37 1.09
N LEU A 15 9.21 16.12 1.00
CA LEU A 15 10.00 15.48 2.05
C LEU A 15 10.67 16.48 3.01
N ARG A 16 10.75 17.77 2.63
CA ARG A 16 11.42 18.80 3.43
C ARG A 16 10.61 19.13 4.69
N PRO A 17 11.26 19.26 5.87
CA PRO A 17 10.57 19.61 7.11
C PRO A 17 9.73 20.88 7.00
N GLU A 18 10.21 21.89 6.27
CA GLU A 18 9.54 23.19 6.11
C GLU A 18 8.25 23.09 5.28
N THR A 19 8.24 22.22 4.28
CA THR A 19 7.03 21.95 3.49
C THR A 19 6.05 21.14 4.31
N ARG A 20 6.52 20.05 4.95
CA ARG A 20 5.70 19.17 5.80
C ARG A 20 5.08 19.91 6.97
N SER A 21 5.76 20.94 7.50
CA SER A 21 5.23 21.78 8.55
C SER A 21 4.25 22.85 8.06
N SER A 22 4.33 23.22 6.78
CA SER A 22 3.45 24.20 6.15
C SER A 22 2.22 23.54 5.54
N ARG A 23 1.07 23.68 6.23
CA ARG A 23 -0.23 23.28 5.68
C ARG A 23 -0.51 23.93 4.34
N GLU A 24 -0.22 25.22 4.20
CA GLU A 24 -0.45 25.98 2.96
C GLU A 24 0.39 25.43 1.81
N ARG A 25 1.69 25.20 2.03
CA ARG A 25 2.56 24.71 0.96
C ARG A 25 2.26 23.27 0.58
N THR A 26 1.98 22.42 1.56
CA THR A 26 1.56 21.05 1.29
C THR A 26 0.23 21.04 0.52
N ASP A 27 -0.74 21.86 0.92
CA ASP A 27 -2.03 21.97 0.21
C ASP A 27 -1.84 22.34 -1.26
N ALA A 28 -0.96 23.30 -1.55
CA ALA A 28 -0.67 23.74 -2.92
C ALA A 28 -0.02 22.65 -3.79
N LEU A 29 0.68 21.69 -3.20
CA LEU A 29 1.35 20.59 -3.90
C LEU A 29 0.45 19.36 -4.08
N LEU A 30 -0.66 19.26 -3.34
CA LEU A 30 -1.59 18.14 -3.41
C LEU A 30 -2.87 18.53 -4.15
N ALA A 31 -3.27 17.70 -5.11
CA ALA A 31 -4.52 17.88 -5.83
C ALA A 31 -5.71 17.63 -4.90
N ASP A 32 -6.87 18.21 -5.21
CA ASP A 32 -8.03 18.13 -4.31
C ASP A 32 -8.61 16.70 -4.21
N ASP A 33 -8.36 15.88 -5.23
CA ASP A 33 -8.66 14.45 -5.29
C ASP A 33 -7.48 13.55 -4.85
N PHE A 34 -6.49 14.11 -4.15
CA PHE A 34 -5.29 13.37 -3.74
C PHE A 34 -5.61 12.15 -2.87
N VAL A 35 -4.94 11.04 -3.20
CA VAL A 35 -4.94 9.80 -2.41
C VAL A 35 -3.51 9.30 -2.19
N GLU A 36 -3.18 8.93 -0.94
CA GLU A 36 -1.97 8.20 -0.60
C GLU A 36 -2.27 6.82 -0.02
N PHE A 37 -1.58 5.81 -0.55
CA PHE A 37 -1.44 4.49 0.08
C PHE A 37 -0.16 4.48 0.91
N GLY A 38 -0.31 4.69 2.22
CA GLY A 38 0.81 4.78 3.14
C GLY A 38 1.46 3.41 3.39
N ALA A 39 2.73 3.42 3.82
CA ALA A 39 3.47 2.18 4.12
C ALA A 39 2.84 1.32 5.24
N SER A 40 1.92 1.88 6.03
CA SER A 40 1.11 1.16 7.03
C SER A 40 -0.10 0.44 6.45
N GLY A 41 -0.39 0.60 5.16
CA GLY A 41 -1.63 0.14 4.52
C GLY A 41 -2.83 1.08 4.71
N ARG A 42 -2.68 2.17 5.47
CA ARG A 42 -3.73 3.19 5.61
C ARG A 42 -3.83 4.03 4.32
N VAL A 43 -5.07 4.33 3.94
CA VAL A 43 -5.38 5.28 2.87
C VAL A 43 -5.54 6.68 3.46
N TYR A 44 -4.89 7.67 2.87
CA TYR A 44 -5.01 9.09 3.24
C TYR A 44 -5.56 9.87 2.05
N ASP A 45 -6.62 10.63 2.28
CA ASP A 45 -6.98 11.72 1.39
C ASP A 45 -6.20 13.00 1.76
N LYS A 46 -6.39 14.09 1.00
CA LYS A 46 -5.73 15.38 1.25
C LYS A 46 -5.98 15.91 2.66
N ALA A 47 -7.21 15.83 3.17
CA ALA A 47 -7.57 16.37 4.48
C ALA A 47 -6.91 15.58 5.62
N LEU A 48 -6.94 14.25 5.54
CA LEU A 48 -6.28 13.34 6.48
C LEU A 48 -4.76 13.50 6.44
N MET A 49 -4.17 13.67 5.26
CA MET A 49 -2.73 13.92 5.12
C MET A 49 -2.32 15.22 5.81
N LEU A 50 -3.02 16.32 5.54
CA LEU A 50 -2.73 17.62 6.17
C LEU A 50 -2.93 17.60 7.69
N ALA A 51 -3.87 16.82 8.20
CA ALA A 51 -4.03 16.62 9.64
C ALA A 51 -2.88 15.80 10.25
N ALA A 52 -2.50 14.68 9.62
CA ALA A 52 -1.41 13.83 10.08
C ALA A 52 -0.06 14.56 10.11
N LEU A 53 0.21 15.41 9.12
CA LEU A 53 1.43 16.23 9.08
C LEU A 53 1.45 17.32 10.17
N ALA A 54 0.29 17.82 10.58
CA ALA A 54 0.20 18.77 11.70
C ALA A 54 0.56 18.10 13.04
N GLU A 55 0.17 16.83 13.23
CA GLU A 55 0.52 16.05 14.41
C GLU A 55 2.03 15.68 14.45
N GLU A 56 2.63 15.37 13.30
CA GLU A 56 4.07 15.04 13.18
C GLU A 56 4.99 16.17 13.70
N GLN A 57 4.56 17.43 13.58
CA GLN A 57 5.34 18.62 13.97
C GLN A 57 5.65 18.68 15.48
N ALA A 58 4.93 17.94 16.33
CA ALA A 58 5.13 18.00 17.77
C ALA A 58 6.49 17.41 18.22
N ASN A 59 7.12 16.51 17.44
CA ASN A 59 8.44 15.94 17.75
C ASN A 59 9.07 15.24 16.53
N PRO A 60 9.56 15.95 15.50
CA PRO A 60 10.07 15.31 14.30
C PRO A 60 11.44 14.67 14.57
N PRO A 61 11.60 13.34 14.40
CA PRO A 61 12.92 12.72 14.49
C PRO A 61 13.82 13.18 13.34
N PRO A 62 15.13 13.37 13.57
CA PRO A 62 16.07 13.72 12.52
C PRO A 62 16.25 12.52 11.57
N ILE A 63 15.55 12.58 10.44
CA ILE A 63 15.52 11.54 9.43
C ILE A 63 16.20 12.06 8.17
N GLU A 64 17.29 11.41 7.79
CA GLU A 64 17.91 11.60 6.49
C GLU A 64 17.17 10.76 5.44
N ARG A 65 16.90 11.37 4.28
CA ARG A 65 16.20 10.74 3.16
C ARG A 65 17.05 10.91 1.90
N GLU A 66 17.23 9.83 1.17
CA GLU A 66 17.98 9.80 -0.08
C GLU A 66 17.08 9.23 -1.19
N ILE A 67 16.98 9.93 -2.31
CA ILE A 67 16.21 9.51 -3.49
C ILE A 67 17.18 8.93 -4.54
N THR A 68 16.88 7.74 -5.04
CA THR A 68 17.63 7.09 -6.12
C THR A 68 16.69 6.49 -7.17
N ASP A 69 17.23 6.05 -8.31
CA ASP A 69 16.50 5.41 -9.42
C ASP A 69 15.28 6.22 -9.93
N PHE A 70 15.39 7.55 -9.90
CA PHE A 70 14.28 8.43 -10.25
C PHE A 70 13.97 8.35 -11.74
N THR A 71 12.73 8.00 -12.06
CA THR A 71 12.23 7.85 -13.44
C THR A 71 10.99 8.70 -13.63
N VAL A 72 10.91 9.39 -14.76
CA VAL A 72 9.75 10.18 -15.19
C VAL A 72 9.24 9.65 -16.52
N ARG A 73 7.93 9.52 -16.66
CA ARG A 73 7.28 9.14 -17.92
C ARG A 73 6.13 10.09 -18.21
N SER A 74 5.81 10.34 -19.47
CA SER A 74 4.57 11.03 -19.85
C SER A 74 3.50 9.97 -20.09
N LEU A 75 2.36 10.08 -19.39
CA LEU A 75 1.15 9.32 -19.74
C LEU A 75 0.23 10.14 -20.63
N ALA A 76 0.14 11.44 -20.34
CA ALA A 76 -0.57 12.44 -21.14
C ALA A 76 0.21 13.77 -21.08
N GLY A 77 -0.26 14.78 -21.81
CA GLY A 77 0.37 16.11 -21.82
C GLY A 77 0.36 16.80 -20.44
N ASP A 78 -0.62 16.47 -19.61
CA ASP A 78 -0.87 17.01 -18.28
C ASP A 78 -0.71 15.96 -17.17
N LEU A 79 -0.27 14.74 -17.49
CA LEU A 79 -0.21 13.64 -16.52
C LEU A 79 1.14 12.90 -16.58
N VAL A 80 1.85 12.94 -15.46
CA VAL A 80 3.21 12.44 -15.33
C VAL A 80 3.33 11.52 -14.12
N PRO A 81 3.48 10.20 -14.32
CA PRO A 81 3.91 9.30 -13.28
C PRO A 81 5.42 9.40 -13.07
N VAL A 82 5.80 9.31 -11.80
CA VAL A 82 7.19 9.14 -11.39
C VAL A 82 7.32 7.90 -10.52
N THR A 83 8.48 7.27 -10.61
CA THR A 83 8.85 6.14 -9.77
C THR A 83 10.28 6.31 -9.31
N TYR A 84 10.54 5.99 -8.04
CA TYR A 84 11.86 6.17 -7.45
C TYR A 84 12.02 5.30 -6.21
N ARG A 85 13.24 5.22 -5.69
CA ARG A 85 13.55 4.60 -4.40
C ARG A 85 13.82 5.66 -3.36
N VAL A 86 13.43 5.39 -2.12
CA VAL A 86 13.81 6.20 -0.96
C VAL A 86 14.51 5.33 0.05
N THR A 87 15.68 5.78 0.48
CA THR A 87 16.36 5.25 1.67
C THR A 87 16.20 6.25 2.81
N ARG A 88 15.78 5.75 3.98
CA ARG A 88 15.52 6.52 5.18
C ARG A 88 16.45 6.08 6.30
N ARG A 89 17.26 7.00 6.82
CA ARG A 89 18.21 6.76 7.90
C ARG A 89 17.87 7.61 9.10
N ARG A 90 17.82 6.98 10.27
CA ARG A 90 17.61 7.65 11.56
C ARG A 90 18.96 7.83 12.23
N LYS A 91 19.26 9.03 12.73
CA LYS A 91 20.54 9.28 13.42
C LYS A 91 20.63 8.55 14.76
N ASP A 92 19.50 8.25 15.37
CA ASP A 92 19.35 7.68 16.71
C ASP A 92 19.21 6.15 16.72
N THR A 93 19.09 5.48 15.57
CA THR A 93 18.90 4.03 15.49
C THR A 93 19.70 3.44 14.32
N PRO A 94 20.52 2.41 14.54
CA PRO A 94 21.22 1.73 13.46
C PRO A 94 20.23 1.05 12.51
N GLY A 95 20.51 1.14 11.21
CA GLY A 95 19.71 0.57 10.13
C GLY A 95 19.16 1.61 9.17
N GLU A 96 18.70 1.14 8.01
CA GLU A 96 18.02 1.96 7.02
C GLU A 96 16.72 1.30 6.57
N ALA A 97 15.68 2.10 6.40
CA ALA A 97 14.43 1.65 5.82
C ALA A 97 14.41 2.06 4.35
N ARG A 98 14.13 1.09 3.46
CA ARG A 98 14.08 1.32 2.02
C ARG A 98 12.64 1.25 1.53
N PHE A 99 12.30 2.03 0.52
CA PHE A 99 10.95 2.11 -0.04
C PHE A 99 10.99 2.20 -1.56
N LEU A 100 10.07 1.53 -2.23
CA LEU A 100 9.66 1.87 -3.59
C LEU A 100 8.59 2.94 -3.51
N ARG A 101 8.73 3.99 -4.29
CA ARG A 101 7.75 5.07 -4.37
C ARG A 101 7.25 5.25 -5.79
N SER A 102 5.95 5.53 -5.88
CA SER A 102 5.31 5.95 -7.11
C SER A 102 4.37 7.10 -6.82
N SER A 103 4.39 8.11 -7.68
CA SER A 103 3.46 9.22 -7.61
C SER A 103 2.93 9.56 -9.00
N ILE A 104 1.75 10.17 -9.04
CA ILE A 104 1.19 10.74 -10.27
C ILE A 104 1.01 12.24 -10.05
N TRP A 105 1.61 13.03 -10.93
CA TRP A 105 1.51 14.47 -10.98
C TRP A 105 0.59 14.88 -12.12
N ARG A 106 -0.35 15.78 -11.83
CA ARG A 106 -1.26 16.38 -12.80
C ARG A 106 -0.94 17.86 -12.94
N HIS A 107 -0.83 18.35 -14.18
CA HIS A 107 -0.65 19.77 -14.46
C HIS A 107 -2.01 20.45 -14.46
N GLU A 108 -2.16 21.44 -13.60
CA GLU A 108 -3.39 22.21 -13.45
C GLU A 108 -3.09 23.70 -13.64
N ALA A 109 -4.13 24.54 -13.59
CA ALA A 109 -3.98 25.99 -13.80
C ALA A 109 -2.99 26.64 -12.81
N VAL A 110 -2.87 26.07 -11.60
CA VAL A 110 -1.98 26.55 -10.53
C VAL A 110 -0.60 25.89 -10.54
N GLY A 111 -0.34 24.98 -11.49
CA GLY A 111 0.90 24.21 -11.61
C GLY A 111 0.70 22.72 -11.39
N TRP A 112 1.81 22.01 -11.17
CA TRP A 112 1.80 20.57 -10.94
C TRP A 112 1.33 20.24 -9.52
N ARG A 113 0.29 19.41 -9.40
CA ARG A 113 -0.23 18.88 -8.14
C ARG A 113 -0.22 17.36 -8.15
N MET A 114 0.16 16.74 -7.04
CA MET A 114 0.17 15.29 -6.89
C MET A 114 -1.27 14.80 -6.64
N THR A 115 -1.72 13.82 -7.43
CA THR A 115 -3.06 13.20 -7.28
C THR A 115 -2.99 11.81 -6.65
N LEU A 116 -1.86 11.12 -6.79
CA LEU A 116 -1.65 9.81 -6.19
C LEU A 116 -0.25 9.70 -5.62
N HIS A 117 -0.10 9.12 -4.43
CA HIS A 117 1.16 8.63 -3.89
C HIS A 117 1.04 7.20 -3.36
N GLN A 118 2.09 6.40 -3.54
CA GLN A 118 2.22 5.12 -2.88
C GLN A 118 3.67 4.91 -2.43
N GLY A 119 3.83 4.61 -1.14
CA GLY A 119 5.11 4.21 -0.56
C GLY A 119 5.08 2.75 -0.12
N THR A 120 5.71 1.86 -0.89
CA THR A 120 5.80 0.44 -0.54
C THR A 120 7.12 0.17 0.17
N PRO A 121 7.12 -0.27 1.44
CA PRO A 121 8.36 -0.63 2.12
C PRO A 121 9.03 -1.79 1.39
N LEU A 122 10.32 -1.64 1.11
CA LEU A 122 11.16 -2.76 0.72
C LEU A 122 11.52 -3.50 2.01
N PRO A 123 11.17 -4.78 2.13
CA PRO A 123 11.59 -5.55 3.28
C PRO A 123 13.12 -5.53 3.36
N GLY A 124 13.66 -5.40 4.58
CA GLY A 124 15.04 -5.81 4.83
C GLY A 124 15.17 -7.33 4.66
N ASP A 125 16.39 -7.86 4.72
CA ASP A 125 16.64 -9.30 4.56
C ASP A 125 15.95 -10.18 5.64
N ASN A 126 15.43 -9.57 6.71
CA ASN A 126 14.72 -10.23 7.80
C ASN A 126 13.21 -9.92 7.77
N VAL A 127 12.48 -10.62 6.91
CA VAL A 127 11.01 -10.68 7.00
C VAL A 127 10.66 -11.80 7.99
N SER A 128 10.02 -11.46 9.11
CA SER A 128 9.60 -12.48 10.08
C SER A 128 8.42 -13.26 9.53
N ARG A 129 8.43 -14.58 9.74
CA ARG A 129 7.29 -15.46 9.46
C ARG A 129 6.02 -14.98 10.16
N ASP A 130 6.15 -14.37 11.33
CA ASP A 130 5.00 -13.89 12.12
C ASP A 130 4.23 -12.77 11.44
N GLN A 131 4.86 -12.00 10.53
CA GLN A 131 4.19 -10.94 9.78
C GLN A 131 3.12 -11.47 8.81
N PHE A 132 3.22 -12.75 8.43
CA PHE A 132 2.30 -13.37 7.47
C PHE A 132 1.36 -14.38 8.09
N ARG A 133 1.34 -14.51 9.43
CA ARG A 133 0.54 -15.53 10.11
C ARG A 133 -0.93 -15.50 9.72
N ARG A 134 -1.53 -14.33 9.53
CA ARG A 134 -2.92 -14.18 9.09
C ARG A 134 -2.93 -13.41 7.78
N THR A 135 -2.97 -14.13 6.66
CA THR A 135 -2.80 -13.54 5.32
C THR A 135 -3.96 -13.90 4.41
N VAL A 136 -4.56 -12.89 3.77
CA VAL A 136 -5.47 -13.08 2.65
C VAL A 136 -4.80 -12.66 1.34
N ILE A 137 -4.87 -13.51 0.31
CA ILE A 137 -4.29 -13.26 -1.02
C ILE A 137 -5.43 -13.07 -2.03
N VAL A 138 -5.54 -11.86 -2.58
CA VAL A 138 -6.61 -11.49 -3.51
C VAL A 138 -6.03 -11.09 -4.86
N GLY A 139 -6.70 -11.47 -5.96
CA GLY A 139 -6.24 -11.21 -7.32
C GLY A 139 -6.95 -12.07 -8.37
N ASN A 140 -6.86 -11.70 -9.64
CA ASN A 140 -7.60 -12.40 -10.71
C ASN A 140 -7.08 -13.82 -11.00
N GLY A 141 -7.81 -14.60 -11.79
CA GLY A 141 -7.37 -15.90 -12.29
C GLY A 141 -6.02 -15.80 -13.02
N GLY A 142 -5.12 -16.77 -12.79
CA GLY A 142 -3.79 -16.80 -13.42
C GLY A 142 -2.73 -15.87 -12.81
N SER A 143 -3.07 -15.04 -11.81
CA SER A 143 -2.09 -14.11 -11.19
C SER A 143 -1.11 -14.77 -10.21
N GLY A 144 -1.22 -16.08 -9.99
CA GLY A 144 -0.35 -16.84 -9.08
C GLY A 144 -0.79 -16.91 -7.62
N LYS A 145 -2.05 -16.57 -7.29
CA LYS A 145 -2.59 -16.63 -5.91
C LYS A 145 -2.40 -17.98 -5.25
N SER A 146 -2.96 -19.04 -5.83
CA SER A 146 -2.92 -20.39 -5.25
C SER A 146 -1.46 -20.88 -5.13
N TRP A 147 -0.60 -20.52 -6.08
CA TRP A 147 0.83 -20.81 -6.01
C TRP A 147 1.50 -20.13 -4.79
N LEU A 148 1.19 -18.86 -4.54
CA LEU A 148 1.72 -18.09 -3.42
C LEU A 148 1.11 -18.56 -2.09
N ALA A 149 -0.20 -18.78 -2.06
CA ALA A 149 -0.95 -19.23 -0.90
C ALA A 149 -0.43 -20.57 -0.39
N GLN A 150 -0.28 -21.56 -1.28
CA GLN A 150 0.24 -22.88 -0.94
C GLN A 150 1.68 -22.81 -0.41
N ARG A 151 2.53 -21.98 -1.01
CA ARG A 151 3.91 -21.78 -0.52
C ARG A 151 3.95 -21.11 0.85
N LEU A 152 3.14 -20.07 1.04
CA LEU A 152 3.07 -19.35 2.30
C LEU A 152 2.49 -20.25 3.40
N ALA A 153 1.44 -21.00 3.11
CA ALA A 153 0.84 -21.96 4.02
C ALA A 153 1.84 -23.05 4.43
N LYS A 154 2.59 -23.61 3.46
CA LYS A 154 3.70 -24.53 3.73
C LYS A 154 4.79 -23.92 4.61
N ILE A 155 5.16 -22.65 4.36
CA ILE A 155 6.11 -21.95 5.22
C ILE A 155 5.53 -21.87 6.62
N LEU A 156 4.32 -21.37 6.82
CA LEU A 156 3.70 -21.14 8.13
C LEU A 156 3.30 -22.43 8.86
N GLY A 157 3.22 -23.56 8.15
CA GLY A 157 2.76 -24.83 8.70
C GLY A 157 1.24 -24.90 8.88
N VAL A 158 0.50 -24.21 8.00
CA VAL A 158 -0.97 -24.18 7.98
C VAL A 158 -1.49 -24.69 6.64
N GLU A 159 -2.79 -24.91 6.53
CA GLU A 159 -3.46 -25.18 5.26
C GLU A 159 -3.88 -23.86 4.59
N ALA A 160 -3.78 -23.80 3.26
CA ALA A 160 -4.32 -22.69 2.47
C ALA A 160 -5.80 -22.95 2.19
N VAL A 161 -6.65 -22.00 2.56
CA VAL A 161 -8.10 -22.07 2.33
C VAL A 161 -8.44 -21.32 1.05
N ASP A 162 -9.04 -22.03 0.11
CA ASP A 162 -9.54 -21.48 -1.14
C ASP A 162 -10.98 -21.00 -0.96
N LEU A 163 -11.22 -19.70 -1.19
CA LEU A 163 -12.55 -19.12 -1.07
C LEU A 163 -13.53 -19.64 -2.14
N ASP A 164 -13.08 -20.19 -3.27
CA ASP A 164 -13.98 -20.83 -4.23
C ASP A 164 -14.71 -22.02 -3.58
N MET A 165 -14.02 -22.79 -2.72
CA MET A 165 -14.62 -23.91 -1.97
C MET A 165 -15.68 -23.44 -0.96
N ILE A 166 -15.59 -22.19 -0.49
CA ILE A 166 -16.54 -21.58 0.45
C ILE A 166 -17.66 -20.82 -0.30
N HIS A 167 -17.38 -20.28 -1.48
CA HIS A 167 -18.35 -19.51 -2.25
C HIS A 167 -19.40 -20.38 -2.95
N TRP A 168 -18.99 -21.55 -3.45
CA TRP A 168 -19.85 -22.46 -4.22
C TRP A 168 -20.38 -23.61 -3.35
N GLU A 169 -21.60 -24.07 -3.63
CA GLU A 169 -22.14 -25.29 -3.02
C GLU A 169 -21.31 -26.52 -3.41
N PRO A 170 -21.17 -27.54 -2.53
CA PRO A 170 -20.26 -28.64 -2.79
C PRO A 170 -20.67 -29.41 -4.04
N GLY A 171 -19.75 -29.56 -4.98
CA GLY A 171 -20.00 -30.23 -6.25
C GLY A 171 -20.80 -29.42 -7.28
N CYS A 172 -21.01 -28.12 -7.07
CA CYS A 172 -21.71 -27.26 -8.01
C CYS A 172 -21.09 -25.86 -8.13
N ASP A 173 -20.33 -25.64 -9.20
CA ASP A 173 -19.64 -24.37 -9.48
C ASP A 173 -20.55 -23.27 -10.05
N THR A 174 -21.87 -23.49 -10.02
CA THR A 174 -22.87 -22.53 -10.52
C THR A 174 -23.89 -22.14 -9.45
N ALA A 175 -23.99 -22.91 -8.36
CA ALA A 175 -24.86 -22.62 -7.24
C ALA A 175 -24.07 -21.92 -6.14
N ARG A 176 -24.28 -20.61 -6.00
CA ARG A 176 -23.65 -19.82 -4.95
C ARG A 176 -24.23 -20.19 -3.58
N ARG A 177 -23.36 -20.43 -2.61
CA ARG A 177 -23.73 -20.62 -1.21
C ARG A 177 -24.32 -19.35 -0.62
N ASP A 178 -25.26 -19.51 0.32
CA ASP A 178 -25.79 -18.40 1.10
C ASP A 178 -24.65 -17.54 1.69
N GLN A 179 -24.80 -16.22 1.63
CA GLN A 179 -23.73 -15.30 1.99
C GLN A 179 -23.41 -15.32 3.48
N ASN A 180 -24.42 -15.51 4.35
CA ASN A 180 -24.19 -15.59 5.79
C ASN A 180 -23.50 -16.90 6.16
N ALA A 181 -23.90 -18.01 5.53
CA ALA A 181 -23.26 -19.31 5.69
C ALA A 181 -21.80 -19.28 5.20
N ALA A 182 -21.55 -18.76 4.00
CA ALA A 182 -20.19 -18.61 3.47
C ALA A 182 -19.32 -17.72 4.37
N GLY A 183 -19.86 -16.58 4.85
CA GLY A 183 -19.16 -15.71 5.79
C GLY A 183 -18.83 -16.40 7.12
N ALA A 184 -19.73 -17.24 7.65
CA ALA A 184 -19.48 -18.01 8.86
C ALA A 184 -18.33 -19.02 8.68
N MET A 185 -18.27 -19.71 7.54
CA MET A 185 -17.17 -20.62 7.21
C MET A 185 -15.83 -19.89 7.10
N VAL A 186 -15.81 -18.69 6.52
CA VAL A 186 -14.58 -17.87 6.47
C VAL A 186 -14.13 -17.47 7.87
N ARG A 187 -15.06 -17.02 8.73
CA ARG A 187 -14.72 -16.65 10.11
C ARG A 187 -14.20 -17.84 10.91
N GLU A 188 -14.75 -19.03 10.69
CA GLU A 188 -14.26 -20.27 11.28
C GLU A 188 -12.82 -20.59 10.80
N ALA A 189 -12.56 -20.53 9.49
CA ALA A 189 -11.23 -20.70 8.94
C ALA A 189 -10.23 -19.64 9.47
N ALA A 190 -10.71 -18.43 9.74
CA ALA A 190 -9.92 -17.31 10.25
C ALA A 190 -9.81 -17.26 11.79
N ALA A 191 -10.38 -18.24 12.51
CA ALA A 191 -10.41 -18.30 13.97
C ALA A 191 -9.05 -18.69 14.58
N ALA A 192 -8.19 -19.38 13.83
CA ALA A 192 -6.86 -19.74 14.27
C ALA A 192 -5.90 -18.55 14.33
N ASP A 193 -4.83 -18.69 15.13
CA ASP A 193 -3.76 -17.68 15.24
C ASP A 193 -2.89 -17.57 13.98
N ALA A 194 -2.96 -18.56 13.09
CA ALA A 194 -2.32 -18.54 11.79
C ALA A 194 -3.20 -19.22 10.73
N TRP A 195 -3.33 -18.59 9.56
CA TRP A 195 -4.07 -19.06 8.40
C TRP A 195 -3.64 -18.32 7.14
N VAL A 196 -3.83 -18.99 6.00
CA VAL A 196 -3.69 -18.39 4.67
C VAL A 196 -5.00 -18.62 3.93
N ILE A 197 -5.66 -17.54 3.52
CA ILE A 197 -6.91 -17.59 2.76
C ILE A 197 -6.63 -16.95 1.39
N GLU A 198 -7.21 -17.48 0.32
CA GLU A 198 -7.02 -16.94 -1.03
C GLU A 198 -8.31 -16.94 -1.83
N GLY A 199 -8.46 -15.98 -2.75
CA GLY A 199 -9.58 -15.97 -3.69
C GLY A 199 -9.82 -14.60 -4.33
N VAL A 200 -11.00 -14.44 -4.93
CA VAL A 200 -11.40 -13.20 -5.63
C VAL A 200 -12.51 -12.42 -4.94
N TYR A 201 -13.12 -13.01 -3.91
CA TYR A 201 -14.33 -12.49 -3.28
C TYR A 201 -14.00 -11.51 -2.15
N GLY A 202 -13.89 -10.23 -2.48
CA GLY A 202 -13.54 -9.17 -1.52
C GLY A 202 -14.45 -9.15 -0.27
N CYS A 203 -15.75 -9.40 -0.43
CA CYS A 203 -16.67 -9.47 0.72
C CYS A 203 -16.36 -10.63 1.68
N LEU A 204 -16.00 -11.81 1.15
CA LEU A 204 -15.58 -12.95 1.97
C LEU A 204 -14.19 -12.72 2.57
N ALA A 205 -13.26 -12.15 1.81
CA ALA A 205 -11.94 -11.78 2.32
C ALA A 205 -12.04 -10.82 3.52
N GLN A 206 -13.01 -9.90 3.51
CA GLN A 206 -13.25 -8.98 4.61
C GLN A 206 -13.70 -9.70 5.89
N GLU A 207 -14.52 -10.75 5.79
CA GLU A 207 -14.95 -11.57 6.94
C GLU A 207 -13.76 -12.20 7.68
N ALA A 208 -12.68 -12.55 6.99
CA ALA A 208 -11.47 -13.09 7.63
C ALA A 208 -10.66 -12.03 8.40
N LEU A 209 -10.76 -10.76 7.96
CA LEU A 209 -10.00 -9.64 8.51
C LEU A 209 -10.71 -8.95 9.67
N CYS A 210 -12.04 -9.04 9.73
CA CYS A 210 -12.83 -8.54 10.85
C CYS A 210 -12.50 -9.32 12.13
N ARG A 211 -12.37 -8.58 13.24
CA ARG A 211 -12.26 -9.13 14.60
C ARG A 211 -13.53 -8.83 15.37
#